data_AF-A0A662D5N6-F1
#
_entry.id   AF-A0A662D5N6-F1
#
_cell.length_a   1.000
_cell.length_b   1.000
_cell.length_c   1.000
_cell.angle_alpha   90.00
_cell.angle_beta   90.00
_cell.angle_gamma   90.00
#
_symmetry.space_group_name_H-M   'P 1'
#
loop_
_entity.id
_entity.type
_entity.pdbx_description
1 polymer ?
#
loop_
_entity_poly.entity_id
_entity_poly.type
_entity_poly.pdbx_seq_one_letter_code
_entity_poly.pdbx_strand_id
1 'polypeptide(L)' 'MMRSTIDIDEKLLQEAQKITGAKTKKELIGLSLRELIRKKRREHLISLFGSSVLDIDLEDVEKLRKDEF' A
#
# COMPACT_ATOMS: atom_id res chain seq x y z
N MET A 1 2.14 -9.35 19.81
CA MET A 1 1.69 -10.34 18.80
C MET A 1 0.28 -10.77 19.17
N MET A 2 -0.70 -10.59 18.29
CA MET A 2 -2.11 -10.93 18.54
C MET A 2 -2.42 -12.32 17.95
N ARG A 3 -3.22 -13.12 18.65
CA ARG A 3 -3.79 -14.37 18.14
C ARG A 3 -5.29 -14.17 17.95
N SER A 4 -5.81 -14.64 16.84
CA SER A 4 -7.22 -14.51 16.48
C SER A 4 -7.65 -15.73 15.69
N THR A 5 -8.91 -16.11 15.86
CA THR A 5 -9.58 -17.09 15.01
C THR A 5 -10.36 -16.33 13.96
N ILE A 6 -10.16 -16.66 12.70
CA ILE A 6 -10.80 -16.01 11.55
C ILE A 6 -11.27 -17.10 10.59
N ASP A 7 -12.45 -16.89 10.01
CA ASP A 7 -12.97 -17.74 8.96
C ASP A 7 -12.45 -17.25 7.60
N ILE A 8 -11.81 -18.14 6.84
CA ILE A 8 -11.16 -17.85 5.56
C ILE A 8 -11.39 -19.02 4.60
N ASP A 9 -11.69 -18.71 3.34
CA ASP A 9 -11.72 -19.70 2.26
C ASP A 9 -10.35 -20.39 2.10
N GLU A 10 -10.32 -21.69 2.37
CA GLU A 10 -9.11 -22.50 2.32
C GLU A 10 -8.55 -22.63 0.89
N LYS A 11 -9.40 -22.62 -0.15
CA LYS A 11 -8.94 -22.68 -1.55
C LYS A 11 -8.20 -21.41 -1.93
N LEU A 12 -8.76 -20.25 -1.58
CA LEU A 12 -8.13 -18.95 -1.80
C LEU A 12 -6.79 -18.86 -1.06
N LEU A 13 -6.74 -19.33 0.18
CA LEU A 13 -5.53 -19.34 0.98
C LEU A 13 -4.44 -20.19 0.35
N GLN A 14 -4.78 -21.40 -0.13
CA GLN A 14 -3.84 -22.30 -0.78
C GLN A 14 -3.33 -21.74 -2.11
N GLU A 15 -4.20 -21.15 -2.92
CA GLU A 15 -3.81 -20.50 -4.17
C GLU A 15 -2.85 -19.35 -3.90
N ALA A 16 -3.18 -18.48 -2.94
CA ALA A 16 -2.33 -17.36 -2.57
C ALA A 16 -0.96 -17.83 -2.03
N GLN A 17 -0.91 -18.91 -1.23
CA GLN A 17 0.36 -19.49 -0.79
C GLN A 17 1.19 -20.03 -1.97
N LYS A 18 0.57 -20.70 -2.95
CA LYS A 18 1.27 -21.22 -4.14
C LYS A 18 1.87 -20.09 -4.99
N ILE A 19 1.12 -19.02 -5.22
CA ILE A 19 1.56 -17.88 -6.04
C ILE A 19 2.65 -17.07 -5.32
N THR A 20 2.50 -16.84 -4.02
CA THR A 20 3.42 -15.97 -3.26
C THR A 20 4.63 -16.71 -2.69
N GLY A 21 4.58 -18.04 -2.57
CA GLY A 21 5.62 -18.84 -1.91
C GLY A 21 5.62 -18.72 -0.37
N ALA A 22 4.61 -18.09 0.22
CA ALA A 22 4.52 -17.92 1.68
C ALA A 22 4.41 -19.28 2.40
N LYS A 23 5.33 -19.54 3.34
CA LYS A 23 5.45 -20.83 4.01
C LYS A 23 4.41 -21.01 5.13
N THR A 24 3.87 -19.92 5.65
CA THR A 24 2.91 -19.95 6.77
C THR A 24 1.71 -19.06 6.52
N LYS A 25 0.54 -19.44 7.08
CA LYS A 25 -0.68 -18.62 7.05
C LYS A 25 -0.43 -17.21 7.62
N LYS A 26 0.36 -17.10 8.70
CA LYS A 26 0.75 -15.82 9.31
C LYS A 26 1.55 -14.93 8.35
N GLU A 27 2.53 -15.50 7.67
CA GLU A 27 3.36 -14.78 6.70
C GLU A 27 2.52 -14.27 5.54
N LEU A 28 1.66 -15.13 4.98
CA LEU A 28 0.76 -14.76 3.90
C LEU A 28 -0.18 -13.62 4.32
N ILE A 29 -0.83 -13.72 5.47
CA ILE A 29 -1.70 -12.66 5.99
C ILE A 29 -0.92 -11.34 6.15
N GLY A 30 0.29 -11.41 6.71
CA GLY A 30 1.14 -10.23 6.87
C GLY A 30 1.53 -9.60 5.53
N LEU A 31 1.82 -10.40 4.51
CA LEU A 31 2.11 -9.94 3.15
C LEU A 31 0.87 -9.26 2.54
N SER A 32 -0.28 -9.91 2.59
CA SER A 32 -1.54 -9.40 2.05
C SER A 32 -1.95 -8.07 2.67
N LEU A 33 -1.81 -7.92 4.00
CA LEU A 33 -2.11 -6.65 4.68
C LEU A 33 -1.16 -5.52 4.25
N ARG A 34 0.14 -5.80 4.12
CA ARG A 34 1.11 -4.81 3.63
C ARG A 34 0.78 -4.37 2.21
N GLU A 35 0.46 -5.30 1.33
CA GLU A 35 0.11 -4.99 -0.05
C GLU A 35 -1.21 -4.22 -0.17
N LEU A 36 -2.22 -4.55 0.65
CA LEU A 36 -3.45 -3.78 0.72
C LEU A 36 -3.20 -2.32 1.15
N ILE A 37 -2.39 -2.11 2.19
CA ILE A 37 -2.02 -0.76 2.65
C ILE A 37 -1.28 0.00 1.55
N ARG A 38 -0.31 -0.66 0.88
CA ARG A 38 0.43 -0.05 -0.24
C ARG A 38 -0.49 0.35 -1.38
N LYS A 39 -1.43 -0.52 -1.75
CA LYS A 39 -2.44 -0.23 -2.78
C LYS A 39 -3.28 0.99 -2.39
N LYS A 40 -3.79 1.03 -1.15
CA LYS A 40 -4.60 2.16 -0.66
C LYS A 40 -3.84 3.47 -0.62
N ARG A 41 -2.55 3.46 -0.26
CA ARG A 41 -1.69 4.65 -0.32
C ARG A 41 -1.51 5.15 -1.75
N ARG A 42 -1.29 4.26 -2.72
CA ARG A 42 -1.22 4.65 -4.14
C ARG A 42 -2.54 5.21 -4.65
N GLU A 43 -3.66 4.57 -4.32
CA GLU A 43 -5.00 5.08 -4.66
C GLU A 43 -5.23 6.47 -4.09
N HIS A 44 -4.81 6.72 -2.84
CA HIS A 44 -4.89 8.04 -2.24
C HIS A 44 -4.03 9.07 -2.98
N LEU A 45 -2.77 8.75 -3.31
CA LEU A 45 -1.91 9.65 -4.08
C LEU A 45 -2.50 9.97 -5.46
N ILE A 46 -3.06 8.97 -6.15
CA ILE A 46 -3.75 9.17 -7.44
C ILE A 46 -4.97 10.07 -7.24
N SER A 47 -5.73 9.91 -6.16
CA SER A 47 -6.91 10.76 -5.87
C SER A 47 -6.56 12.23 -5.62
N LEU A 48 -5.31 12.52 -5.24
CA LEU A 48 -4.84 13.89 -5.08
C LEU A 48 -4.48 14.54 -6.43
N PHE A 49 -4.29 13.76 -7.50
CA PHE A 49 -3.98 14.29 -8.82
C PHE A 49 -5.13 15.18 -9.33
N GLY A 50 -4.84 16.46 -9.60
CA GLY A 50 -5.85 17.46 -9.96
C GLY A 50 -6.66 18.02 -8.78
N SER A 51 -6.33 17.65 -7.54
CA SER A 51 -6.85 18.33 -6.35
C SER A 51 -6.10 19.62 -6.09
N SER A 52 -6.76 20.58 -5.43
CA SER A 52 -6.16 21.87 -5.06
C SER A 52 -4.95 21.75 -4.12
N VAL A 53 -4.69 20.55 -3.56
CA VAL A 53 -3.51 20.25 -2.74
C VAL A 53 -2.23 20.22 -3.58
N LEU A 54 -2.35 19.94 -4.88
CA LEU A 54 -1.23 19.86 -5.84
C LEU A 54 -1.25 21.04 -6.83
N ASP A 55 -2.05 22.07 -6.56
CA ASP A 55 -2.15 23.29 -7.37
C ASP A 55 -0.95 24.19 -7.05
N ILE A 56 0.22 23.73 -7.47
CA ILE A 56 1.51 24.44 -7.38
C ILE A 56 1.99 24.72 -8.79
N ASP A 57 2.49 25.93 -9.03
CA ASP A 57 3.01 26.32 -10.33
C ASP A 57 4.54 26.11 -10.41
N LEU A 58 5.13 26.50 -11.55
CA LEU A 58 6.57 26.36 -11.76
C LEU A 58 7.38 27.19 -10.78
N GLU A 59 6.89 28.37 -10.37
CA GLU A 59 7.59 29.26 -9.44
C GLU A 59 7.59 28.67 -8.02
N ASP A 60 6.51 28.02 -7.60
CA ASP A 60 6.43 27.30 -6.33
C ASP A 60 7.40 26.12 -6.29
N VAL A 61 7.49 25.36 -7.38
CA VAL A 61 8.45 24.24 -7.50
C VAL A 61 9.89 24.73 -7.47
N GLU A 62 10.20 25.86 -8.11
CA GLU A 62 11.53 26.47 -8.06
C GLU A 62 11.91 26.96 -6.66
N LYS A 63 10.96 27.47 -5.86
CA LYS A 63 11.21 27.88 -4.47
C LYS A 63 11.53 26.69 -3.58
N LEU A 64 10.76 25.60 -3.68
CA LEU A 64 10.97 24.39 -2.86
C LEU A 64 12.36 23.75 -3.07
N ARG A 65 12.95 23.89 -4.27
CA ARG A 65 14.29 23.38 -4.58
C ARG A 65 15.43 24.27 -4.07
N LYS A 66 15.16 25.55 -3.80
CA LYS A 66 16.17 26.49 -3.30
C LYS A 66 16.51 26.26 -1.83
N ASP A 67 15.62 25.62 -1.07
CA ASP A 67 15.85 25.28 0.35
C ASP A 67 16.74 24.03 0.55
N GLU A 68 17.14 23.34 -0.53
CA GLU A 68 18.06 22.19 -0.48
C GLU A 68 19.55 22.57 -0.67
N PHE A 69 19.90 23.87 -0.76
CA PHE A 69 21.28 24.37 -0.88
C PHE A 69 21.60 25.54 0.04
#